data_AF-A0A954KXL7-F1
#
_entry.id   AF-A0A954KXL7-F1
#
_cell.length_a   1.000
_cell.length_b   1.000
_cell.length_c   1.000
_cell.angle_alpha   90.00
_cell.angle_beta   90.00
_cell.angle_gamma   90.00
#
_symmetry.space_group_name_H-M   'P 1'
#
loop_
_entity.id
_entity.type
_entity.pdbx_description
1 polymer ?
#
loop_
_entity_poly.entity_id
_entity_poly.type
_entity_poly.pdbx_seq_one_letter_code
_entity_poly.pdbx_strand_id
1 'polypeptide(L)'
;IIEDFEKEPTAFCYAFAQNYQAIQYYRLDPPGSTPDDIMNRLWANLAGGLPAMFGFTVYSSIYDHDVQNTGCIPFPAATEGIEGGHAVCAVGYDDDKVITNPNNNESTTGAFLIRNSWGTGWGESGYGWLPYEYVYKGLADDWWSLLDNEWIDTGEFSV
;
A
#
# COMPACT_ATOMS: atom_id res chain seq x y z
N ILE A 1 5.35 -6.43 22.11
CA ILE A 1 6.31 -5.36 22.43
C ILE A 1 7.60 -5.73 21.73
N ILE A 2 8.13 -4.89 20.85
CA ILE A 2 9.44 -5.12 20.22
C ILE A 2 10.48 -4.67 21.25
N GLU A 3 11.23 -5.62 21.83
CA GLU A 3 12.07 -5.40 23.01
C GLU A 3 13.14 -4.31 22.82
N ASP A 4 13.67 -4.16 21.60
CA ASP A 4 14.75 -3.23 21.27
C ASP A 4 14.27 -1.98 20.49
N PHE A 5 12.97 -1.67 20.48
CA PHE A 5 12.44 -0.53 19.68
C PHE A 5 13.08 0.82 20.04
N GLU A 6 13.27 1.09 21.32
CA GLU A 6 13.88 2.33 21.84
C GLU A 6 15.42 2.28 21.86
N LYS A 7 16.02 1.16 21.44
CA LYS A 7 17.45 0.97 21.48
C LYS A 7 18.10 1.58 20.25
N GLU A 8 18.96 2.55 20.49
CA GLU A 8 19.72 3.19 19.41
C GLU A 8 20.54 2.14 18.62
N PRO A 9 20.50 2.16 17.27
CA PRO A 9 21.37 1.32 16.45
C PRO A 9 22.85 1.58 16.74
N THR A 10 23.68 0.55 16.66
CA THR A 10 25.12 0.71 16.87
C THR A 10 25.77 1.56 15.77
N ALA A 11 26.95 2.14 16.05
CA ALA A 11 27.73 2.85 15.02
C ALA A 11 28.01 1.99 13.78
N PHE A 12 28.16 0.67 13.96
CA PHE A 12 28.29 -0.27 12.83
C PHE A 12 27.01 -0.32 11.98
N CYS A 13 25.83 -0.36 12.59
CA CYS A 13 24.55 -0.33 11.86
C CYS A 13 24.41 0.95 11.02
N TYR A 14 24.76 2.10 11.59
CA TYR A 14 24.74 3.38 10.86
C TYR A 14 25.72 3.39 9.68
N ALA A 15 26.95 2.89 9.87
CA ALA A 15 27.94 2.80 8.80
C ALA A 15 27.51 1.81 7.71
N PHE A 16 26.94 0.67 8.08
CA PHE A 16 26.45 -0.34 7.14
C PHE A 16 25.25 0.16 6.33
N ALA A 17 24.32 0.89 6.96
CA ALA A 17 23.15 1.47 6.31
C ALA A 17 23.48 2.49 5.20
N GLN A 18 24.68 3.07 5.19
CA GLN A 18 25.13 3.95 4.10
C GLN A 18 25.17 3.26 2.74
N ASN A 19 25.27 1.92 2.70
CA ASN A 19 25.27 1.15 1.45
C ASN A 19 23.86 0.96 0.86
N TYR A 20 22.80 1.40 1.55
CA TYR A 20 21.39 1.16 1.16
C TYR A 20 20.58 2.45 1.07
N GLN A 21 21.24 3.57 0.78
CA GLN A 21 20.57 4.86 0.69
C GLN A 21 19.71 4.93 -0.57
N ALA A 22 18.44 5.28 -0.42
CA ALA A 22 17.61 5.60 -1.58
C ALA A 22 18.20 6.77 -2.35
N ILE A 23 18.26 6.66 -3.67
CA ILE A 23 18.92 7.64 -4.53
C ILE A 23 17.92 8.68 -5.01
N GLN A 24 16.70 8.25 -5.33
CA GLN A 24 15.62 9.15 -5.66
C GLN A 24 14.31 8.68 -5.02
N TYR A 25 13.48 9.64 -4.69
CA TYR A 25 12.11 9.42 -4.25
C TYR A 25 11.22 10.45 -4.92
N TYR A 26 10.00 10.07 -5.23
CA TYR A 26 9.03 10.97 -5.86
C TYR A 26 7.62 10.68 -5.34
N ARG A 27 6.84 11.77 -5.29
CA ARG A 27 5.46 11.77 -4.84
C ARG A 27 4.52 11.56 -6.02
N LEU A 28 3.56 10.67 -5.86
CA LEU A 28 2.56 10.33 -6.89
C LEU A 28 1.28 11.17 -6.77
N ASP A 29 1.07 11.82 -5.62
CA ASP A 29 -0.04 12.71 -5.29
C ASP A 29 0.41 14.14 -4.92
N PRO A 30 1.21 14.86 -5.74
CA PRO A 30 1.64 16.22 -5.41
C PRO A 30 0.46 17.18 -5.18
N PRO A 31 0.64 18.23 -4.35
CA PRO A 31 -0.42 19.18 -4.04
C PRO A 31 -1.12 19.74 -5.29
N GLY A 32 -2.47 19.75 -5.26
CA GLY A 32 -3.29 20.21 -6.37
C GLY A 32 -3.62 19.14 -7.42
N SER A 33 -3.17 17.90 -7.25
CA SER A 33 -3.57 16.78 -8.11
C SER A 33 -5.05 16.44 -7.92
N THR A 34 -5.74 16.15 -9.02
CA THR A 34 -7.08 15.56 -8.96
C THR A 34 -6.98 14.07 -8.67
N PRO A 35 -8.05 13.41 -8.16
CA PRO A 35 -8.06 11.97 -8.00
C PRO A 35 -7.73 11.19 -9.28
N ASP A 36 -8.21 11.65 -10.44
CA ASP A 36 -7.92 11.03 -11.73
C ASP A 36 -6.43 11.16 -12.10
N ASP A 37 -5.80 12.31 -11.82
CA ASP A 37 -4.36 12.47 -12.03
C ASP A 37 -3.53 11.52 -11.15
N ILE A 38 -3.96 11.34 -9.90
CA ILE A 38 -3.31 10.43 -8.95
C ILE A 38 -3.44 9.00 -9.47
N MET A 39 -4.67 8.56 -9.80
CA MET A 39 -4.92 7.20 -10.29
C MET A 39 -4.14 6.90 -11.57
N ASN A 40 -4.10 7.83 -12.53
CA ASN A 40 -3.31 7.66 -13.75
C ASN A 40 -1.82 7.48 -13.47
N ARG A 41 -1.26 8.22 -12.49
CA ARG A 41 0.13 8.04 -12.07
C ARG A 41 0.33 6.70 -11.37
N LEU A 42 -0.57 6.29 -10.48
CA LEU A 42 -0.49 5.00 -9.77
C LEU A 42 -0.50 3.82 -10.76
N TRP A 43 -1.41 3.82 -11.73
CA TRP A 43 -1.44 2.79 -12.76
C TRP A 43 -0.18 2.77 -13.60
N ALA A 44 0.29 3.94 -14.07
CA ALA A 44 1.53 4.01 -14.85
C ALA A 44 2.74 3.50 -14.04
N ASN A 45 2.80 3.82 -12.75
CA ASN A 45 3.88 3.41 -11.86
C ASN A 45 3.89 1.90 -11.64
N LEU A 46 2.74 1.32 -11.29
CA LEU A 46 2.59 -0.11 -11.04
C LEU A 46 2.76 -0.93 -12.33
N ALA A 47 2.26 -0.43 -13.46
CA ALA A 47 2.48 -1.05 -14.77
C ALA A 47 3.96 -1.02 -15.18
N GLY A 48 4.72 -0.01 -14.71
CA GLY A 48 6.18 0.05 -14.83
C GLY A 48 6.94 -0.85 -13.86
N GLY A 49 6.25 -1.65 -13.04
CA GLY A 49 6.85 -2.51 -12.04
C GLY A 49 7.41 -1.76 -10.83
N LEU A 50 7.00 -0.51 -10.61
CA LEU A 50 7.48 0.34 -9.53
C LEU A 50 6.45 0.34 -8.38
N PRO A 51 6.74 -0.29 -7.22
CA PRO A 51 5.83 -0.27 -6.09
C PRO A 51 5.62 1.14 -5.51
N ALA A 52 4.45 1.38 -4.94
CA ALA A 52 4.09 2.65 -4.34
C ALA A 52 3.67 2.47 -2.87
N MET A 53 4.37 3.12 -1.95
CA MET A 53 4.01 3.15 -0.53
C MET A 53 3.03 4.29 -0.28
N PHE A 54 2.10 4.09 0.63
CA PHE A 54 1.07 5.08 0.94
C PHE A 54 0.45 4.85 2.31
N GLY A 55 -0.19 5.89 2.84
CA GLY A 55 -1.03 5.83 4.03
C GLY A 55 -2.50 5.66 3.66
N PHE A 56 -3.27 4.95 4.49
CA PHE A 56 -4.72 4.93 4.38
C PHE A 56 -5.41 4.90 5.75
N THR A 57 -6.65 5.38 5.77
CA THR A 57 -7.51 5.34 6.97
C THR A 57 -8.03 3.92 7.20
N VAL A 58 -7.80 3.39 8.39
CA VAL A 58 -8.27 2.06 8.78
C VAL A 58 -9.61 2.17 9.50
N TYR A 59 -10.57 1.35 9.06
CA TYR A 59 -11.90 1.25 9.65
C TYR A 59 -12.11 -0.10 10.34
N SER A 60 -13.11 -0.17 11.23
CA SER A 60 -13.38 -1.33 12.07
C SER A 60 -13.61 -2.64 11.29
N SER A 61 -14.06 -2.56 10.03
CA SER A 61 -14.20 -3.72 9.13
C SER A 61 -12.89 -4.46 8.87
N ILE A 62 -11.73 -3.84 9.10
CA ILE A 62 -10.43 -4.52 8.99
C ILE A 62 -10.34 -5.74 9.91
N TYR A 63 -11.07 -5.75 11.03
CA TYR A 63 -11.07 -6.82 12.01
C TYR A 63 -12.12 -7.90 11.74
N ASP A 64 -12.95 -7.74 10.70
CA ASP A 64 -13.90 -8.77 10.30
C ASP A 64 -13.15 -10.06 9.93
N HIS A 65 -13.69 -11.20 10.36
CA HIS A 65 -13.03 -12.50 10.19
C HIS A 65 -12.71 -12.80 8.72
N ASP A 66 -13.61 -12.47 7.80
CA ASP A 66 -13.41 -12.72 6.37
C ASP A 66 -12.36 -11.77 5.78
N VAL A 67 -12.27 -10.53 6.26
CA VAL A 67 -11.23 -9.57 5.86
C VAL A 67 -9.86 -10.02 6.37
N GLN A 68 -9.77 -10.51 7.61
CA GLN A 68 -8.54 -11.06 8.17
C GLN A 68 -8.01 -12.27 7.39
N ASN A 69 -8.89 -13.10 6.83
CA ASN A 69 -8.51 -14.30 6.07
C ASN A 69 -8.24 -14.03 4.58
N THR A 70 -8.99 -13.12 3.95
CA THR A 70 -8.88 -12.84 2.51
C THR A 70 -8.01 -11.63 2.18
N GLY A 71 -7.81 -10.73 3.15
CA GLY A 71 -7.12 -9.46 2.94
C GLY A 71 -7.92 -8.49 2.07
N CYS A 72 -9.15 -8.80 1.69
CA CYS A 72 -10.01 -7.92 0.90
C CYS A 72 -10.62 -6.85 1.81
N ILE A 73 -9.98 -5.68 1.87
CA ILE A 73 -10.40 -4.57 2.73
C ILE A 73 -11.58 -3.88 2.05
N PRO A 74 -12.79 -3.88 2.64
CA PRO A 74 -13.93 -3.22 2.01
C PRO A 74 -13.82 -1.70 2.13
N PHE A 75 -14.45 -0.98 1.20
CA PHE A 75 -14.72 0.44 1.41
C PHE A 75 -15.67 0.60 2.61
N PRO A 76 -15.41 1.54 3.54
CA PRO A 76 -16.08 1.56 4.84
C PRO A 76 -17.55 1.96 4.74
N ALA A 77 -18.40 1.28 5.50
CA ALA A 77 -19.78 1.70 5.71
C ALA A 77 -19.84 2.92 6.63
N ALA A 78 -20.87 3.76 6.49
CA ALA A 78 -21.04 4.96 7.32
C ALA A 78 -21.19 4.68 8.83
N THR A 79 -21.50 3.44 9.21
CA THR A 79 -21.62 2.98 10.59
C THR A 79 -20.30 2.52 11.20
N GLU A 80 -19.24 2.39 10.41
CA GLU A 80 -17.94 1.89 10.88
C GLU A 80 -17.13 2.98 11.57
N GLY A 81 -16.40 2.58 12.62
CA GLY A 81 -15.49 3.44 13.34
C GLY A 81 -14.13 3.55 12.66
N ILE A 82 -13.47 4.69 12.83
CA ILE A 82 -12.05 4.86 12.46
C ILE A 82 -11.19 4.27 13.57
N GLU A 83 -10.31 3.34 13.20
CA GLU A 83 -9.37 2.68 14.11
C GLU A 83 -8.00 3.36 14.12
N GLY A 84 -7.65 4.08 13.04
CA GLY A 84 -6.42 4.84 12.93
C GLY A 84 -5.96 5.01 11.49
N GLY A 85 -4.66 5.22 11.32
CA GLY A 85 -3.99 5.22 10.02
C GLY A 85 -2.99 4.07 9.93
N HIS A 86 -2.79 3.53 8.73
CA HIS A 86 -1.80 2.50 8.46
C HIS A 86 -1.07 2.79 7.14
N ALA A 87 0.17 2.33 7.04
CA ALA A 87 0.99 2.49 5.84
C ALA A 87 1.36 1.12 5.27
N VAL A 88 1.17 0.96 3.96
CA VAL A 88 1.41 -0.28 3.21
C VAL A 88 2.06 0.02 1.87
N CYS A 89 2.35 -1.02 1.09
CA CYS A 89 2.92 -0.88 -0.25
C CYS A 89 2.01 -1.52 -1.30
N ALA A 90 1.54 -0.75 -2.27
CA ALA A 90 0.90 -1.25 -3.47
C ALA A 90 1.96 -1.85 -4.41
N VAL A 91 1.72 -3.09 -4.84
CA VAL A 91 2.65 -3.88 -5.65
C VAL A 91 2.00 -4.41 -6.94
N GLY A 92 0.73 -4.09 -7.16
CA GLY A 92 -0.04 -4.49 -8.33
C GLY A 92 -1.45 -3.96 -8.24
N TYR A 93 -2.27 -4.32 -9.21
CA TYR A 93 -3.67 -3.91 -9.28
C TYR A 93 -4.49 -4.90 -10.12
N ASP A 94 -5.80 -4.90 -9.90
CA ASP A 94 -6.78 -5.68 -10.66
C ASP A 94 -8.06 -4.85 -10.80
N ASP A 95 -8.39 -4.48 -12.03
CA ASP A 95 -9.53 -3.62 -12.35
C ASP A 95 -10.87 -4.34 -12.23
N ASP A 96 -10.87 -5.68 -12.24
CA ASP A 96 -12.07 -6.52 -12.14
C ASP A 96 -12.30 -7.04 -10.70
N LYS A 97 -11.41 -6.72 -9.75
CA LYS A 97 -11.52 -7.16 -8.36
C LYS A 97 -12.75 -6.54 -7.69
N VAL A 98 -13.72 -7.38 -7.31
CA VAL A 98 -14.92 -6.95 -6.58
C VAL A 98 -14.75 -7.21 -5.09
N ILE A 99 -14.96 -6.18 -4.27
CA ILE A 99 -14.91 -6.28 -2.80
C ILE A 99 -16.22 -5.74 -2.23
N THR A 100 -16.91 -6.55 -1.42
CA THR A 100 -18.18 -6.22 -0.77
C THR A 100 -17.98 -6.00 0.71
N ASN A 101 -18.53 -4.90 1.23
CA ASN A 101 -18.56 -4.65 2.66
C ASN A 101 -19.68 -5.48 3.33
N PRO A 102 -19.37 -6.31 4.34
CA PRO A 102 -20.38 -7.15 5.01
C PRO A 102 -21.40 -6.35 5.85
N ASN A 103 -21.06 -5.12 6.25
CA ASN A 103 -21.87 -4.30 7.15
C ASN A 103 -22.99 -3.53 6.42
N ASN A 104 -22.85 -3.25 5.13
CA ASN A 104 -23.87 -2.55 4.33
C ASN A 104 -24.18 -3.22 2.98
N ASN A 105 -23.46 -4.29 2.61
CA ASN A 105 -23.60 -5.03 1.36
C ASN A 105 -23.38 -4.19 0.10
N GLU A 106 -22.64 -3.08 0.21
CA GLU A 106 -22.15 -2.31 -0.93
C GLU A 106 -20.86 -2.91 -1.48
N SER A 107 -20.68 -2.84 -2.80
CA SER A 107 -19.51 -3.38 -3.48
C SER A 107 -18.74 -2.28 -4.20
N THR A 108 -17.43 -2.47 -4.26
CA THR A 108 -16.50 -1.71 -5.09
C THR A 108 -15.95 -2.60 -6.20
N THR A 109 -15.44 -2.01 -7.28
CA THR A 109 -14.81 -2.74 -8.39
C THR A 109 -13.51 -2.06 -8.78
N GLY A 110 -12.43 -2.83 -8.82
CA GLY A 110 -11.07 -2.34 -9.01
C GLY A 110 -10.35 -2.15 -7.68
N ALA A 111 -9.18 -2.76 -7.53
CA ALA A 111 -8.41 -2.69 -6.30
C ALA A 111 -6.89 -2.77 -6.53
N PHE A 112 -6.13 -2.15 -5.63
CA PHE A 112 -4.69 -2.34 -5.52
C PHE A 112 -4.37 -3.62 -4.75
N LEU A 113 -3.43 -4.40 -5.25
CA LEU A 113 -2.77 -5.46 -4.48
C LEU A 113 -1.77 -4.80 -3.54
N ILE A 114 -1.98 -4.97 -2.23
CA ILE A 114 -1.14 -4.40 -1.19
C ILE A 114 -0.34 -5.48 -0.47
N ARG A 115 0.92 -5.17 -0.16
CA ARG A 115 1.75 -5.94 0.77
C ARG A 115 1.63 -5.34 2.16
N ASN A 116 1.12 -6.12 3.11
CA ASN A 116 0.93 -5.71 4.49
C ASN A 116 2.11 -6.16 5.38
N SER A 117 2.15 -5.66 6.61
CA SER A 117 3.22 -5.89 7.60
C SER A 117 2.76 -6.67 8.84
N TRP A 118 1.60 -7.36 8.76
CA TRP A 118 1.01 -8.13 9.86
C TRP A 118 1.31 -9.64 9.82
N GLY A 119 2.35 -10.01 9.08
CA GLY A 119 2.80 -11.40 8.92
C GLY A 119 2.02 -12.19 7.86
N THR A 120 2.53 -13.38 7.54
CA THR A 120 2.00 -14.20 6.45
C THR A 120 0.67 -14.88 6.77
N GLY A 121 0.21 -14.83 8.02
CA GLY A 121 -1.09 -15.38 8.43
C GLY A 121 -2.26 -14.44 8.15
N TRP A 122 -2.01 -13.18 7.78
CA TRP A 122 -3.05 -12.22 7.45
C TRP A 122 -3.30 -12.19 5.94
N GLY A 123 -4.57 -12.17 5.55
CA GLY A 123 -4.99 -12.12 4.15
C GLY A 123 -4.38 -13.22 3.28
N GLU A 124 -4.07 -12.86 2.04
CA GLU A 124 -3.46 -13.76 1.06
C GLU A 124 -1.94 -13.85 1.29
N SER A 125 -1.51 -14.61 2.30
CA SER A 125 -0.09 -14.80 2.65
C SER A 125 0.66 -13.50 3.00
N GLY A 126 -0.02 -12.57 3.69
CA GLY A 126 0.49 -11.24 4.04
C GLY A 126 0.11 -10.15 3.03
N TYR A 127 -0.60 -10.50 1.96
CA TYR A 127 -1.13 -9.56 0.98
C TYR A 127 -2.63 -9.35 1.15
N GLY A 128 -3.12 -8.24 0.60
CA GLY A 128 -4.53 -7.91 0.59
C GLY A 128 -4.89 -7.03 -0.60
N TRP A 129 -6.15 -6.62 -0.65
CA TRP A 129 -6.70 -5.81 -1.73
C TRP A 129 -7.38 -4.58 -1.15
N LEU A 130 -7.05 -3.41 -1.69
CA LEU A 130 -7.61 -2.12 -1.28
C LEU A 130 -8.33 -1.46 -2.47
N PRO A 131 -9.64 -1.17 -2.37
CA PRO A 131 -10.42 -0.57 -3.45
C PRO A 131 -9.86 0.77 -3.91
N TYR A 132 -9.96 1.07 -5.21
CA TYR A 132 -9.55 2.36 -5.76
C TYR A 132 -10.34 3.54 -5.17
N GLU A 133 -11.55 3.29 -4.68
CA GLU A 133 -12.41 4.26 -4.01
C GLU A 133 -11.73 4.93 -2.83
N TYR A 134 -10.76 4.28 -2.17
CA TYR A 134 -9.95 4.93 -1.14
C TYR A 134 -9.19 6.15 -1.69
N VAL A 135 -8.64 6.07 -2.89
CA VAL A 135 -7.97 7.22 -3.55
C VAL A 135 -9.01 8.25 -3.98
N TYR A 136 -10.08 7.83 -4.65
CA TYR A 136 -11.12 8.75 -5.12
C TYR A 136 -11.83 9.52 -4.01
N LYS A 137 -11.86 8.97 -2.78
CA LYS A 137 -12.46 9.60 -1.60
C LYS A 137 -11.45 10.27 -0.67
N GLY A 138 -10.15 10.25 -1.02
CA GLY A 138 -9.09 10.85 -0.20
C GLY A 138 -8.88 10.13 1.14
N LEU A 139 -9.21 8.85 1.20
CA LEU A 139 -8.96 7.97 2.36
C LEU A 139 -7.59 7.28 2.27
N ALA A 140 -6.93 7.34 1.11
CA ALA A 140 -5.56 6.92 0.89
C ALA A 140 -4.74 8.07 0.27
N ASP A 141 -3.66 8.46 0.92
CA ASP A 141 -2.82 9.61 0.58
C ASP A 141 -1.33 9.36 0.86
N ASP A 142 -0.51 10.39 0.62
CA ASP A 142 0.95 10.34 0.79
C ASP A 142 1.57 9.18 0.02
N TRP A 143 1.32 9.17 -1.30
CA TRP A 143 1.80 8.14 -2.20
C TRP A 143 3.23 8.45 -2.66
N TRP A 144 4.16 7.53 -2.39
CA TRP A 144 5.58 7.66 -2.69
C TRP A 144 6.15 6.41 -3.34
N SER A 145 7.10 6.61 -4.24
CA SER A 145 7.97 5.56 -4.73
C SER A 145 9.43 5.94 -4.50
N LEU A 146 10.26 4.91 -4.29
CA LEU A 146 11.70 4.99 -4.10
C LEU A 146 12.38 4.31 -5.28
N LEU A 147 13.46 4.91 -5.78
CA LEU A 147 14.35 4.33 -6.78
C LEU A 147 15.74 4.23 -6.20
N ASP A 148 16.38 3.10 -6.51
CA ASP A 148 17.78 2.85 -6.26
C ASP A 148 18.48 2.55 -7.59
N ASN A 149 19.71 3.05 -7.75
CA ASN A 149 20.51 3.00 -8.98
C ASN A 149 21.11 1.61 -9.20
N GLU A 150 21.10 0.75 -8.18
CA GLU A 150 21.50 -0.66 -8.33
C GLU A 150 20.38 -1.54 -8.91
N TRP A 151 19.12 -1.08 -8.87
CA TRP A 151 18.01 -1.82 -9.48
C TRP A 151 17.91 -1.48 -10.97
N ILE A 152 18.74 -2.15 -11.77
CA ILE A 152 18.51 -2.37 -13.19
C ILE A 152 18.26 -3.87 -13.33
N ASP A 153 17.06 -4.28 -13.72
CA ASP A 153 16.85 -5.64 -14.19
C ASP A 153 17.59 -5.81 -15.53
N THR A 154 18.84 -6.28 -15.43
CA THR A 154 19.68 -6.53 -16.61
C THR A 154 19.11 -7.61 -17.53
N GLY A 155 18.06 -8.33 -17.13
CA GLY A 155 17.33 -9.28 -17.96
C GLY A 155 16.61 -8.63 -19.16
N GLU A 156 16.13 -7.40 -19.01
CA GLU A 156 15.39 -6.66 -20.05
C GLU A 156 16.29 -6.02 -21.13
N PHE A 157 17.61 -6.04 -20.91
CA PHE A 157 18.62 -5.57 -21.88
C PHE A 157 19.38 -6.72 -22.56
N SER A 158 18.86 -7.95 -22.49
CA SER A 158 19.43 -9.08 -23.22
C SER A 158 19.10 -8.96 -24.72
N VAL A 159 20.15 -8.94 -25.56
CA VAL A 159 20.09 -8.96 -27.03
C VAL A 159 20.11 -10.40 -27.54
#